data_AF-A0A6I6MIS1-F1
#
_entry.id   AF-A0A6I6MIS1-F1
#
_cell.length_a   1.000
_cell.length_b   1.000
_cell.length_c   1.000
_cell.angle_alpha   90.00
_cell.angle_beta   90.00
_cell.angle_gamma   90.00
#
_symmetry.space_group_name_H-M   'P 1'
#
loop_
_entity.id
_entity.type
_entity.pdbx_description
1 polymer ?
#
loop_
_entity_poly.entity_id
_entity_poly.type
_entity_poly.pdbx_seq_one_letter_code
_entity_poly.pdbx_strand_id
1 'polypeptide(L)'
;MNELILEPAALSLREPVLLSPDRLNGVDAIAAYLRCTNDAVYYARRIGSLPIRRLGRKGELYAFKSELDAAQKADSTLPEKWREGSLSAPS
;
A
#
# COMPACT_ATOMS: atom_id res chain seq x y z
N MET A 1 34.30 13.81 -45.65
CA MET A 1 33.28 14.85 -45.45
C MET A 1 32.37 14.36 -44.34
N ASN A 2 32.35 15.15 -43.28
CA ASN A 2 31.68 14.93 -42.01
C ASN A 2 30.14 15.07 -42.12
N GLU A 3 29.47 14.49 -41.12
CA GLU A 3 28.16 14.87 -40.55
C GLU A 3 26.85 14.46 -41.25
N LEU A 4 26.19 13.46 -40.66
CA LEU A 4 24.75 13.48 -40.37
C LEU A 4 24.50 12.78 -39.04
N ILE A 5 24.58 13.57 -37.97
CA ILE A 5 23.92 13.30 -36.71
C ILE A 5 22.41 13.37 -37.00
N LEU A 6 21.67 12.29 -36.77
CA LEU A 6 20.24 12.36 -36.49
C LEU A 6 19.93 11.32 -35.42
N GLU A 7 19.94 11.76 -34.17
CA GLU A 7 19.27 11.05 -33.08
C GLU A 7 17.79 10.88 -33.43
N PRO A 8 17.22 9.65 -33.41
CA PRO A 8 15.78 9.52 -33.27
C PRO A 8 15.44 9.83 -31.81
N ALA A 9 14.92 11.04 -31.64
CA ALA A 9 14.26 11.52 -30.45
C ALA A 9 13.53 10.42 -29.69
N ALA A 10 13.90 10.28 -28.42
CA ALA A 10 13.08 9.85 -27.29
C ALA A 10 11.61 9.53 -27.65
N LEU A 11 11.35 8.31 -28.13
CA LEU A 11 10.01 7.74 -28.09
C LEU A 11 9.80 7.13 -26.69
N SER A 12 9.86 8.00 -25.67
CA SER A 12 9.37 7.69 -24.33
C SER A 12 7.85 7.62 -24.44
N LEU A 13 7.36 6.42 -24.72
CA LEU A 13 5.95 6.07 -24.77
C LEU A 13 5.30 6.40 -23.41
N ARG A 14 4.77 7.63 -23.33
CA ARG A 14 3.38 7.94 -22.97
C ARG A 14 2.67 6.83 -22.20
N GLU A 15 2.87 6.82 -20.89
CA GLU A 15 1.72 6.78 -20.01
C GLU A 15 1.67 8.14 -19.33
N PRO A 16 0.58 8.92 -19.42
CA PRO A 16 0.27 9.74 -18.27
C PRO A 16 0.06 8.70 -17.17
N VAL A 17 1.12 8.39 -16.41
CA VAL A 17 0.93 7.70 -15.16
C VAL A 17 0.11 8.71 -14.39
N LEU A 18 -1.21 8.54 -14.45
CA LEU A 18 -2.15 8.98 -13.44
C LEU A 18 -1.66 8.24 -12.20
N LEU A 19 -0.56 8.73 -11.63
CA LEU A 19 0.04 8.36 -10.36
C LEU A 19 -1.05 8.75 -9.38
N SER A 20 -2.07 7.89 -9.29
CA SER A 20 -3.07 7.93 -8.25
C SER A 20 -2.25 8.02 -6.99
N PRO A 21 -2.30 9.15 -6.27
CA PRO A 21 -1.29 9.50 -5.28
C PRO A 21 -1.07 8.28 -4.39
N ASP A 22 0.20 7.86 -4.26
CA ASP A 22 0.56 6.74 -3.39
C ASP A 22 0.04 6.99 -1.96
N ARG A 23 -0.14 8.27 -1.61
CA ARG A 23 -0.79 8.73 -0.40
C ARG A 23 -2.32 8.67 -0.50
N LEU A 24 -2.92 7.83 0.35
CA LEU A 24 -4.35 7.83 0.66
C LEU A 24 -4.64 8.89 1.72
N ASN A 25 -5.55 9.82 1.41
CA ASN A 25 -5.96 10.89 2.32
C ASN A 25 -7.37 10.64 2.82
N GLY A 26 -7.56 10.67 4.13
CA GLY A 26 -8.82 10.38 4.78
C GLY A 26 -9.01 8.89 5.08
N VAL A 27 -9.87 8.63 6.06
CA VAL A 27 -10.23 7.26 6.47
C VAL A 27 -10.93 6.52 5.35
N ASP A 28 -11.78 7.22 4.60
CA ASP A 28 -12.54 6.66 3.48
C ASP A 28 -11.63 6.10 2.38
N ALA A 29 -10.60 6.85 1.98
CA ALA A 29 -9.64 6.39 0.98
C ALA A 29 -8.82 5.17 1.45
N ILE A 30 -8.48 5.14 2.75
CA ILE A 30 -7.75 4.03 3.37
C ILE A 30 -8.65 2.78 3.44
N ALA A 31 -9.90 2.95 3.88
CA ALA A 31 -10.90 1.90 3.97
C ALA A 31 -11.21 1.29 2.60
N ALA A 32 -11.40 2.14 1.57
CA ALA A 32 -11.62 1.71 0.20
C ALA A 32 -10.44 0.91 -0.36
N TYR A 33 -9.21 1.32 -0.07
CA TYR A 33 -8.01 0.60 -0.51
C TYR A 33 -7.86 -0.77 0.18
N LEU A 34 -8.10 -0.83 1.49
CA LEU A 34 -8.03 -2.06 2.29
C LEU A 34 -9.29 -2.94 2.15
N ARG A 35 -10.32 -2.48 1.42
CA ARG A 35 -11.63 -3.10 1.31
C ARG A 35 -12.26 -3.44 2.67
N CYS A 36 -12.11 -2.53 3.62
CA CYS A 36 -12.60 -2.69 4.99
C CYS A 36 -13.50 -1.51 5.41
N THR A 37 -14.09 -1.60 6.60
CA THR A 37 -14.92 -0.51 7.16
C THR A 37 -14.06 0.61 7.76
N ASN A 38 -14.60 1.84 7.80
CA ASN A 38 -13.96 2.98 8.48
C ASN A 38 -13.61 2.68 9.95
N ASP A 39 -14.46 1.94 10.67
CA ASP A 39 -14.19 1.50 12.05
C ASP A 39 -12.94 0.64 12.16
N ALA A 40 -12.74 -0.29 11.21
CA ALA A 40 -11.54 -1.12 11.14
C ALA A 40 -10.27 -0.28 10.93
N VAL A 41 -10.34 0.81 10.17
CA VAL A 41 -9.20 1.74 9.99
C VAL A 41 -8.88 2.47 11.29
N TYR A 42 -9.88 2.97 12.02
CA TYR A 42 -9.67 3.58 13.32
C TYR A 42 -9.12 2.59 14.35
N TYR A 43 -9.63 1.35 14.33
CA TYR A 43 -9.14 0.26 15.17
C TYR A 43 -7.69 -0.10 14.84
N ALA A 44 -7.36 -0.31 13.57
CA ALA A 44 -6.00 -0.61 13.10
C ALA A 44 -4.99 0.48 13.50
N ARG A 45 -5.41 1.75 13.42
CA ARG A 45 -4.63 2.88 13.95
C ARG A 45 -4.48 2.80 15.47
N ARG A 46 -5.55 2.48 16.20
CA ARG A 46 -5.54 2.41 17.68
C ARG A 46 -4.61 1.31 18.20
N ILE A 47 -4.59 0.16 17.55
CA ILE A 47 -3.71 -0.97 17.91
C ILE A 47 -2.30 -0.85 17.31
N GLY A 48 -2.07 0.10 16.39
CA GLY A 48 -0.78 0.31 15.73
C GLY A 48 -0.42 -0.76 14.69
N SER A 49 -1.41 -1.49 14.17
CA SER A 49 -1.21 -2.59 13.21
C SER A 49 -0.92 -2.09 11.79
N LEU A 50 -1.37 -0.89 11.43
CA LEU A 50 -1.13 -0.30 10.12
C LEU A 50 -0.43 1.08 10.22
N PRO A 51 0.43 1.43 9.24
CA PRO A 51 1.14 2.71 9.17
C PRO A 51 0.20 3.87 8.80
N ILE A 52 -0.78 4.15 9.66
CA ILE A 52 -1.76 5.22 9.52
C ILE A 52 -1.31 6.43 10.33
N ARG A 53 -1.04 7.54 9.65
CA ARG A 53 -0.51 8.78 10.22
C ARG A 53 -1.62 9.84 10.30
N ARG A 54 -1.43 10.83 11.18
CA ARG A 54 -2.36 11.98 11.28
C ARG A 54 -1.88 13.09 10.33
N LEU A 55 -2.79 13.59 9.51
CA LEU A 55 -2.59 14.76 8.66
C LEU A 55 -3.08 16.00 9.41
N GLY A 56 -2.13 16.81 9.89
CA GLY A 56 -2.41 18.14 10.43
C GLY A 56 -3.25 18.17 11.72
N ARG A 57 -3.85 19.35 11.98
CA ARG A 57 -4.51 19.69 13.26
C ARG A 57 -5.98 19.23 13.35
N LYS A 58 -6.62 18.86 12.23
CA LYS A 58 -8.04 18.46 12.18
C LYS A 58 -8.29 16.98 12.49
N GLY A 59 -7.24 16.20 12.72
CA GLY A 59 -7.39 14.76 12.98
C GLY A 59 -7.69 13.92 11.73
N GLU A 60 -7.52 14.50 10.54
CA GLU A 60 -7.51 13.76 9.28
C GLU A 60 -6.42 12.70 9.32
N LEU A 61 -6.68 11.54 8.72
CA LEU A 61 -5.76 10.42 8.67
C LEU A 61 -5.23 10.25 7.27
N TYR A 62 -3.99 9.79 7.12
CA TYR A 62 -3.42 9.44 5.83
C TYR A 62 -2.53 8.22 5.97
N ALA A 63 -2.39 7.46 4.89
CA ALA A 63 -1.50 6.32 4.81
C ALA A 63 -0.91 6.23 3.40
N PHE A 64 0.26 5.62 3.28
CA PHE A 64 0.85 5.33 1.98
C PHE A 64 0.51 3.92 1.55
N LYS A 65 0.07 3.73 0.30
CA LYS A 65 -0.27 2.41 -0.27
C LYS A 65 0.92 1.47 -0.16
N SER A 66 2.12 1.97 -0.49
CA SER A 66 3.36 1.20 -0.38
C SER A 66 3.64 0.71 1.05
N GLU A 67 3.38 1.53 2.07
CA GLU A 67 3.53 1.12 3.48
C GLU A 67 2.44 0.13 3.91
N LEU A 68 1.19 0.31 3.44
CA LEU A 68 0.08 -0.62 3.72
C LEU A 68 0.29 -2.00 3.08
N ASP A 69 0.83 -2.04 1.86
CA ASP A 69 1.19 -3.29 1.17
C ASP A 69 2.33 -4.00 1.89
N ALA A 70 3.37 -3.27 2.28
CA ALA A 70 4.49 -3.81 3.06
C ALA A 70 4.02 -4.36 4.42
N ALA A 71 3.11 -3.67 5.11
CA ALA A 71 2.53 -4.15 6.36
C ALA A 71 1.68 -5.43 6.17
N GLN A 72 0.86 -5.50 5.13
CA GLN A 72 0.09 -6.71 4.80
C GLN A 72 0.98 -7.91 4.44
N LYS A 73 2.07 -7.66 3.71
CA LYS A 73 3.09 -8.67 3.42
C LYS A 73 3.84 -9.10 4.68
N ALA A 74 4.16 -8.17 5.58
CA ALA A 74 4.83 -8.46 6.84
C ALA A 74 3.94 -9.30 7.79
N ASP A 75 2.64 -9.03 7.84
CA ASP A 75 1.66 -9.85 8.57
C ASP A 75 1.52 -11.25 7.92
N SER A 76 1.59 -11.32 6.59
CA SER A 76 1.65 -12.60 5.85
C SER A 76 2.96 -13.37 6.05
N THR A 77 4.03 -12.72 6.53
CA THR A 77 5.27 -13.36 7.00
C THR A 77 5.22 -13.77 8.47
N LEU A 78 4.02 -14.09 8.99
CA LEU A 78 3.92 -14.98 10.13
C LEU A 78 4.78 -16.23 9.85
N PRO A 79 5.73 -16.56 10.74
CA PRO A 79 6.62 -17.67 10.50
C PRO A 79 5.80 -18.96 10.42
N GLU A 80 6.14 -19.80 9.44
CA GLU A 80 5.45 -21.03 9.02
C GLU A 80 5.01 -21.95 10.18
N LYS A 81 5.68 -21.85 11.34
CA LYS A 81 5.34 -22.47 12.63
C LYS A 81 3.92 -22.22 13.17
N TRP A 82 3.14 -21.29 12.61
CA TRP A 82 1.72 -21.09 12.98
C TRP A 82 0.72 -21.42 11.86
N ARG A 83 1.19 -21.75 10.64
CA ARG A 83 0.30 -22.18 9.55
C ARG A 83 -0.05 -23.68 9.63
N GLU A 84 0.67 -24.46 10.43
CA GLU A 84 0.41 -25.89 10.64
C GLU A 84 -0.55 -26.11 11.82
N GLY A 85 -1.79 -25.66 11.63
CA GLY A 85 -2.90 -25.84 12.58
C GLY A 85 -4.16 -26.40 11.94
N SER A 86 -4.07 -27.01 10.76
CA SER A 86 -5.21 -27.62 10.10
C SER A 86 -4.81 -28.91 9.40
N LEU A 87 -4.44 -29.92 10.19
CA LEU A 87 -4.73 -31.33 9.94
C LEU A 87 -4.40 -32.12 11.21
N SER A 88 -5.36 -32.11 12.15
CA SER A 88 -5.45 -33.16 13.14
C SER A 88 -5.70 -34.50 12.44
N ALA A 89 -4.90 -35.51 12.75
CA ALA A 89 -5.41 -36.85 13.02
C ALA A 89 -4.35 -37.64 13.84
N PRO A 90 -4.65 -38.01 15.09
CA PRO A 90 -3.88 -39.04 15.79
C PRO A 90 -4.35 -40.44 15.36
N SER A 91 -3.42 -41.33 15.01
CA SER A 91 -3.51 -42.80 15.15
C SER A 91 -2.19 -43.44 14.81
#